data_AF-A0AAN8Z7U4-F1
#
_entry.id   AF-A0AAN8Z7U4-F1
#
_cell.length_a   1.000
_cell.length_b   1.000
_cell.length_c   1.000
_cell.angle_alpha   90.00
_cell.angle_beta   90.00
_cell.angle_gamma   90.00
#
_symmetry.space_group_name_H-M   'P 1'
#
loop_
_entity.id
_entity.type
_entity.pdbx_description
1 polymer ?
#
loop_
_entity_poly.entity_id
_entity_poly.type
_entity_poly.pdbx_seq_one_letter_code
_entity_poly.pdbx_strand_id
1 'polypeptide(L)'
;MEEKKKELPSPWQAAGASAFAFAIGALIPPVAALFIKNYHVRLGVVTGAVTFALLGFGGLGAVLGRAPVVKSSLRVLSGGWMAMGVTFGLTKLIGSTGL
;
A
#
# COMPACT_ATOMS: atom_id res chain seq x y z
N MET A 1 15.48 37.22 19.74
CA MET A 1 14.94 36.55 18.55
C MET A 1 15.20 35.05 18.72
N GLU A 2 14.32 34.36 19.45
CA GLU A 2 14.33 32.91 19.58
C GLU A 2 13.45 32.31 18.48
N GLU A 3 14.03 32.06 17.32
CA GLU A 3 13.34 31.36 16.23
C GLU A 3 13.51 29.85 16.38
N LYS A 4 12.64 29.27 17.22
CA LYS A 4 11.95 27.99 17.01
C LYS A 4 12.83 26.80 16.55
N LYS A 5 13.48 26.15 17.51
CA LYS A 5 13.91 24.73 17.41
C LYS A 5 12.66 23.85 17.32
N LYS A 6 12.01 23.80 16.15
CA LYS A 6 10.84 22.94 15.90
C LYS A 6 11.23 21.49 16.21
N GLU A 7 10.55 20.96 17.21
CA GLU A 7 10.56 19.59 17.70
C GLU A 7 10.68 18.59 16.55
N LEU A 8 11.86 17.98 16.42
CA LEU A 8 12.03 16.77 15.63
C LEU A 8 11.17 15.69 16.30
N PRO A 9 10.24 15.01 15.58
CA PRO A 9 9.45 13.94 16.18
C PRO A 9 10.40 12.92 16.80
N SER A 10 10.13 12.51 18.04
CA SER A 10 10.97 11.52 18.70
C SER A 10 11.05 10.25 17.82
N PRO A 11 12.20 9.57 17.73
CA PRO A 11 12.37 8.39 16.89
C PRO A 11 11.29 7.33 17.15
N TRP A 12 10.88 7.21 18.41
CA TRP A 12 9.81 6.33 18.85
C TRP A 12 8.44 6.73 18.28
N GLN A 13 8.14 8.02 18.24
CA GLN A 13 6.90 8.54 17.66
C GLN A 13 6.86 8.36 16.14
N ALA A 14 7.99 8.54 15.44
CA ALA A 14 8.08 8.29 14.00
C ALA A 14 7.90 6.80 13.66
N ALA A 15 8.52 5.91 14.45
CA ALA A 15 8.35 4.47 14.32
C ALA A 15 6.89 4.05 14.57
N GLY A 16 6.29 4.56 15.65
CA GLY A 16 4.88 4.33 15.97
C GLY A 16 3.95 4.78 14.84
N ALA A 17 4.09 6.02 14.37
CA ALA A 17 3.27 6.55 13.28
C ALA A 17 3.41 5.72 11.99
N SER A 18 4.63 5.26 11.67
CA SER A 18 4.89 4.41 10.51
C SER A 18 4.23 3.04 10.66
N ALA A 19 4.36 2.40 11.84
CA ALA A 19 3.72 1.12 12.12
C ALA A 19 2.20 1.20 12.00
N PHE A 20 1.59 2.27 12.53
CA PHE A 20 0.15 2.52 12.37
C PHE A 20 -0.25 2.73 10.90
N ALA A 21 0.49 3.55 10.15
CA ALA A 21 0.22 3.77 8.73
C ALA A 21 0.30 2.47 7.93
N PHE A 22 1.33 1.65 8.19
CA PHE A 22 1.47 0.33 7.58
C PHE A 22 0.35 -0.63 7.96
N ALA A 23 -0.01 -0.71 9.24
CA ALA A 23 -1.08 -1.58 9.71
C ALA A 23 -2.41 -1.24 9.03
N ILE A 24 -2.75 0.05 8.95
CA ILE A 24 -3.97 0.52 8.29
C ILE A 24 -3.92 0.19 6.79
N GLY A 25 -2.81 0.43 6.11
CA GLY A 25 -2.65 0.09 4.69
C GLY A 25 -2.76 -1.42 4.42
N ALA A 26 -2.21 -2.25 5.31
CA ALA A 26 -2.23 -3.71 5.20
C ALA A 26 -3.62 -4.32 5.40
N LEU A 27 -4.56 -3.61 6.04
CA LEU A 27 -5.94 -4.08 6.23
C LEU A 27 -6.79 -3.96 4.97
N ILE A 28 -6.40 -3.14 3.98
CA ILE A 28 -7.21 -2.89 2.79
C ILE A 28 -7.49 -4.17 1.98
N PRO A 29 -6.50 -5.01 1.60
CA PRO A 29 -6.76 -6.24 0.85
C PRO A 29 -7.63 -7.27 1.61
N PRO A 30 -7.35 -7.62 2.88
CA PRO A 30 -8.18 -8.55 3.65
C PRO A 30 -9.63 -8.08 3.82
N VAL A 31 -9.84 -6.79 4.11
CA VAL A 31 -11.19 -6.22 4.26
C VAL A 31 -11.95 -6.25 2.93
N ALA A 32 -11.28 -5.96 1.82
CA ALA A 32 -11.88 -6.08 0.49
C ALA A 32 -12.25 -7.54 0.14
N ALA A 33 -11.56 -8.53 0.70
CA ALA A 33 -11.75 -9.95 0.43
C ALA A 33 -12.79 -10.63 1.36
N LEU A 34 -13.04 -10.06 2.54
CA LEU A 34 -13.66 -10.72 3.70
C LEU A 34 -15.04 -11.33 3.41
N PHE A 35 -15.86 -10.66 2.58
CA PHE A 35 -17.24 -11.06 2.32
C PHE A 35 -17.46 -11.76 0.98
N ILE A 36 -16.40 -12.03 0.22
CA ILE A 36 -16.52 -12.55 -1.16
C ILE A 36 -16.13 -14.03 -1.21
N LYS A 37 -17.13 -14.89 -1.45
CA LYS A 37 -16.94 -16.35 -1.56
C LYS A 37 -16.37 -16.77 -2.91
N ASN A 38 -16.74 -16.10 -4.00
CA ASN A 38 -16.29 -16.46 -5.34
C ASN A 38 -14.85 -15.98 -5.58
N TYR A 39 -13.94 -16.91 -5.89
CA TYR A 39 -12.52 -16.64 -6.05
C TYR A 39 -12.21 -15.56 -7.10
N HIS A 40 -12.85 -15.62 -8.28
CA HIS A 40 -12.60 -14.69 -9.37
C HIS A 40 -13.06 -13.28 -9.03
N VAL A 41 -14.24 -13.18 -8.41
CA VAL A 41 -14.79 -11.89 -7.95
C VAL A 41 -13.92 -11.31 -6.84
N ARG A 42 -13.46 -12.14 -5.89
CA ARG A 42 -12.59 -11.72 -4.80
C ARG A 42 -11.27 -11.16 -5.32
N LEU A 43 -10.66 -11.82 -6.30
CA LEU A 43 -9.41 -11.38 -6.91
C LEU A 43 -9.59 -10.03 -7.62
N GLY A 44 -10.69 -9.86 -8.35
CA GLY A 44 -11.03 -8.59 -9.01
C GLY A 44 -11.23 -7.46 -8.02
N VAL A 45 -12.02 -7.69 -6.96
CA VAL A 45 -12.30 -6.67 -5.93
C VAL A 45 -11.05 -6.29 -5.15
N VAL A 46 -10.22 -7.26 -4.75
CA VAL A 46 -8.96 -6.98 -4.05
C VAL A 46 -8.01 -6.16 -4.92
N THR A 47 -7.82 -6.56 -6.17
CA THR A 47 -6.95 -5.83 -7.11
C THR A 47 -7.47 -4.41 -7.35
N GLY A 48 -8.78 -4.25 -7.50
CA GLY A 48 -9.43 -2.94 -7.62
C GLY A 48 -9.20 -2.07 -6.38
N ALA A 49 -9.51 -2.59 -5.19
CA ALA A 49 -9.35 -1.87 -3.92
C ALA A 49 -7.89 -1.44 -3.69
N VAL A 50 -6.92 -2.33 -3.96
CA VAL A 50 -5.50 -2.00 -3.83
C VAL A 50 -5.06 -0.96 -4.86
N THR A 51 -5.56 -1.02 -6.09
CA THR A 51 -5.30 -0.01 -7.12
C THR A 51 -5.76 1.38 -6.67
N PHE A 52 -6.99 1.50 -6.15
CA PHE A 52 -7.50 2.75 -5.60
C PHE A 52 -6.68 3.24 -4.40
N ALA A 53 -6.30 2.33 -3.50
CA ALA A 53 -5.45 2.66 -2.36
C ALA A 53 -4.08 3.17 -2.79
N LEU A 54 -3.41 2.52 -3.75
CA LEU A 54 -2.10 2.92 -4.28
C LEU A 54 -2.14 4.28 -4.96
N LEU A 55 -3.20 4.57 -5.72
CA LEU A 55 -3.40 5.89 -6.32
C LEU A 55 -3.56 6.98 -5.23
N GLY A 56 -4.37 6.70 -4.20
CA GLY A 56 -4.57 7.58 -3.06
C GLY A 56 -3.29 7.82 -2.27
N PHE A 57 -2.59 6.77 -1.84
CA PHE A 57 -1.32 6.87 -1.12
C PHE A 57 -0.22 7.50 -1.96
N GLY A 58 -0.12 7.16 -3.24
CA GLY A 58 0.84 7.75 -4.16
C GLY A 58 0.61 9.24 -4.37
N GLY A 59 -0.65 9.68 -4.36
CA GLY A 59 -1.04 11.08 -4.46
C GLY A 59 -0.80 11.84 -3.16
N LEU A 60 -1.23 11.30 -2.02
CA LEU A 60 -0.97 11.87 -0.69
C LEU A 60 0.53 12.01 -0.43
N GLY A 61 1.31 10.97 -0.75
CA GLY A 61 2.77 10.99 -0.63
C GLY A 61 3.42 12.04 -1.53
N ALA A 62 2.88 12.26 -2.74
CA ALA A 62 3.38 13.30 -3.64
C ALA A 62 3.08 14.70 -3.13
N VAL A 63 1.89 14.94 -2.60
CA VAL A 63 1.49 16.23 -2.03
C VAL A 63 2.34 16.56 -0.80
N LEU A 64 2.50 15.59 0.11
CA LEU A 64 3.35 15.73 1.30
C LEU A 64 4.83 15.92 0.93
N GLY A 65 5.31 15.24 -0.11
CA GLY A 65 6.68 15.32 -0.61
C GLY A 65 6.97 16.44 -1.61
N ARG A 66 5.98 17.29 -1.95
CA ARG A 66 6.06 18.33 -3.00
C ARG A 66 6.56 17.81 -4.36
N ALA A 67 6.16 16.60 -4.73
CA ALA A 67 6.51 15.95 -5.99
C ALA A 67 5.34 15.99 -6.99
N PRO A 68 5.58 15.82 -8.31
CA PRO A 68 4.52 15.73 -9.31
C PRO A 68 3.62 14.51 -9.05
N VAL A 69 2.37 14.77 -8.64
CA VAL A 69 1.35 13.78 -8.22
C VAL A 69 1.20 12.64 -9.22
N VAL A 70 1.04 12.96 -10.51
CA VAL A 70 0.80 11.95 -11.57
C VAL A 70 1.96 10.97 -11.70
N LYS A 71 3.21 11.45 -11.73
CA LYS A 71 4.39 10.57 -11.83
C LYS A 71 4.59 9.72 -10.58
N SER A 72 4.36 10.31 -9.42
CA SER A 72 4.46 9.60 -8.14
C SER A 72 3.41 8.49 -8.03
N SER A 73 2.14 8.80 -8.28
CA SER A 73 1.05 7.82 -8.27
C SER A 73 1.27 6.71 -9.29
N LEU A 74 1.72 7.02 -10.51
CA LEU A 74 2.03 6.01 -11.52
C LEU A 74 3.16 5.07 -11.07
N ARG A 75 4.22 5.59 -10.46
CA ARG A 75 5.33 4.77 -9.94
C ARG A 75 4.88 3.87 -8.80
N VAL A 76 4.07 4.39 -7.88
CA VAL A 76 3.54 3.62 -6.74
C VAL A 76 2.60 2.53 -7.24
N LEU A 77 1.76 2.86 -8.22
CA LEU A 77 0.86 1.90 -8.85
C LEU A 77 1.63 0.79 -9.58
N SER A 78 2.60 1.15 -10.43
CA SER A 78 3.38 0.17 -11.20
C SER A 78 4.20 -0.74 -10.29
N GLY A 79 4.83 -0.19 -9.25
CA GLY A 79 5.55 -0.97 -8.25
C GLY A 79 4.62 -1.91 -7.47
N GLY A 80 3.44 -1.42 -7.06
CA GLY A 80 2.46 -2.22 -6.33
C GLY A 80 1.89 -3.39 -7.15
N TRP A 81 1.56 -3.16 -8.43
CA TRP A 81 1.13 -4.24 -9.34
C TRP A 81 2.24 -5.25 -9.59
N MET A 82 3.48 -4.81 -9.78
CA MET A 82 4.61 -5.70 -9.96
C MET A 82 4.81 -6.59 -8.72
N ALA A 83 4.75 -6.02 -7.52
CA ALA A 83 4.82 -6.77 -6.27
C ALA A 83 3.67 -7.79 -6.14
N MET A 84 2.42 -7.38 -6.37
CA MET A 84 1.26 -8.27 -6.33
C MET A 84 1.41 -9.43 -7.32
N GLY A 85 1.81 -9.14 -8.56
CA GLY A 85 2.01 -10.15 -9.60
C GLY A 85 3.08 -11.18 -9.23
N VAL A 86 4.21 -10.71 -8.70
CA VAL A 86 5.30 -11.60 -8.24
C VAL A 86 4.86 -12.45 -7.07
N THR A 87 4.24 -11.87 -6.04
CA THR A 87 3.77 -12.63 -4.87
C THR A 87 2.72 -13.67 -5.27
N PHE A 88 1.72 -13.27 -6.06
CA PHE A 88 0.67 -14.18 -6.51
C PHE A 88 1.23 -15.29 -7.41
N GLY A 89 2.11 -14.94 -8.35
CA GLY A 89 2.76 -15.90 -9.24
C GLY A 89 3.58 -16.93 -8.46
N LEU A 90 4.38 -16.48 -7.49
CA LEU A 90 5.16 -17.37 -6.64
C LEU A 90 4.27 -18.30 -5.81
N THR A 91 3.24 -17.77 -5.15
CA THR A 91 2.29 -18.60 -4.40
C THR A 91 1.56 -19.60 -5.30
N LYS A 92 1.20 -19.22 -6.53
CA LYS A 92 0.60 -20.12 -7.52
C LYS A 92 1.56 -21.22 -7.96
N LEU A 93 2.83 -20.91 -8.19
CA LEU A 93 3.85 -21.90 -8.56
C LEU A 93 4.09 -22.91 -7.43
N ILE A 94 4.20 -22.44 -6.19
CA ILE A 94 4.32 -23.30 -5.02
C ILE A 94 3.09 -24.20 -4.89
N GLY A 95 1.88 -23.63 -4.96
CA GLY A 95 0.63 -24.40 -4.88
C GLY A 95 0.40 -25.35 -6.06
N SER A 96 0.94 -25.05 -7.24
CA SER A 96 0.92 -25.94 -8.42
C SER A 96 1.96 -27.06 -8.34
N THR A 97 2.99 -26.92 -7.51
CA THR A 97 4.07 -27.91 -7.34
C THR A 97 3.69 -28.98 -6.28
N GLY A 98 2.55 -28.84 -5.61
CA GLY A 98 1.94 -29.93 -4.84
C GLY A 98 2.63 -30.26 -3.51
N LEU A 99 2.98 -29.24 -2.73
CA LEU A 99 3.17 -29.37 -1.27
C LEU A 99 1.86 -29.11 -0.54
#